data_AF-A0A095UZ51-F1
#
_entry.id   AF-A0A095UZ51-F1
#
_cell.length_a   1.000
_cell.length_b   1.000
_cell.length_c   1.000
_cell.angle_alpha   90.00
_cell.angle_beta   90.00
_cell.angle_gamma   90.00
#
_symmetry.space_group_name_H-M   'P 1'
#
loop_
_entity.id
_entity.type
_entity.pdbx_description
1 polymer ?
#
loop_
_entity_poly.entity_id
_entity_poly.type
_entity_poly.pdbx_seq_one_letter_code
_entity_poly.pdbx_strand_id
1 'polypeptide(L)'
;MSEKPPIKTWLAARTAEMLALPHMACRRRDCRRRNTCYWHFKSNKEPCCLRNLTAEQRKLFDVVYEEARFAEGFFGSDSHLFDARDGGRRMLADMAIEIARTSPHRWRPEIWDAARRRRAKTLPPAEGG
;
A
#
# COMPACT_ATOMS: atom_id res chain seq x y z
N MET A 1 -6.00 -1.16 25.84
CA MET A 1 -5.13 -1.04 24.64
C MET A 1 -5.87 -1.73 23.51
N SER A 2 -6.48 -0.99 22.58
CA SER A 2 -7.16 -1.61 21.44
C SER A 2 -6.13 -2.30 20.55
N GLU A 3 -6.20 -3.62 20.49
CA GLU A 3 -5.35 -4.45 19.64
C GLU A 3 -5.67 -4.09 18.18
N LYS A 4 -4.66 -3.58 17.45
CA LYS A 4 -4.84 -3.29 16.02
C LYS A 4 -5.28 -4.58 15.32
N PRO A 5 -6.31 -4.54 14.46
CA PRO A 5 -6.72 -5.73 13.72
C PRO A 5 -5.52 -6.31 12.95
N PRO A 6 -5.42 -7.64 12.82
CA PRO A 6 -4.30 -8.30 12.16
C PRO A 6 -4.01 -7.70 10.78
N ILE A 7 -2.72 -7.49 10.48
CA ILE A 7 -2.30 -6.94 9.19
C ILE A 7 -2.66 -7.92 8.06
N LYS A 8 -3.16 -7.41 6.94
CA LYS A 8 -3.41 -8.22 5.73
C LYS A 8 -2.08 -8.52 5.08
N THR A 9 -1.59 -9.76 5.22
CA THR A 9 -0.24 -10.17 4.76
C THR A 9 0.05 -9.78 3.32
N TRP A 10 -0.88 -10.05 2.42
CA TRP A 10 -0.71 -9.77 0.99
C TRP A 10 -0.56 -8.27 0.74
N LEU A 11 -1.41 -7.45 1.37
CA LEU A 11 -1.41 -6.01 1.19
C LEU A 11 -0.14 -5.40 1.81
N ALA A 12 0.24 -5.86 3.00
CA ALA A 12 1.47 -5.47 3.67
C ALA A 12 2.73 -5.80 2.86
N ALA A 13 2.76 -6.97 2.21
CA ALA A 13 3.85 -7.35 1.32
C ALA A 13 3.95 -6.38 0.14
N ARG A 14 2.83 -6.08 -0.55
CA ARG A 14 2.83 -5.11 -1.65
C ARG A 14 3.19 -3.70 -1.22
N THR A 15 2.75 -3.25 -0.04
CA THR A 15 3.20 -1.99 0.54
C THR A 15 4.71 -1.99 0.76
N ALA A 16 5.27 -3.06 1.32
CA ALA A 16 6.71 -3.15 1.55
C ALA A 16 7.51 -3.13 0.24
N GLU A 17 7.02 -3.81 -0.79
CA GLU A 17 7.63 -3.85 -2.14
C GLU A 17 7.61 -2.48 -2.81
N MET A 18 6.47 -1.78 -2.75
CA MET A 18 6.31 -0.42 -3.29
C MET A 18 7.27 0.57 -2.63
N LEU A 19 7.52 0.40 -1.34
CA LEU A 19 8.50 1.18 -0.58
C LEU A 19 9.93 0.64 -0.68
N ALA A 20 10.20 -0.32 -1.58
CA ALA A 20 11.50 -0.96 -1.77
C ALA A 20 12.15 -1.54 -0.48
N LEU A 21 11.35 -1.83 0.55
CA LEU A 21 11.86 -2.33 1.84
C LEU A 21 12.55 -3.69 1.75
N PRO A 22 12.10 -4.63 0.89
CA PRO A 22 12.84 -5.87 0.70
C PRO A 22 14.27 -5.62 0.24
N HIS A 23 14.50 -4.63 -0.64
CA HIS A 23 15.83 -4.24 -1.11
C HIS A 23 16.64 -3.52 -0.02
N MET A 24 16.02 -2.55 0.67
CA MET A 24 16.73 -1.65 1.60
C MET A 24 16.96 -2.23 3.00
N ALA A 25 16.00 -3.00 3.53
CA ALA A 25 15.97 -3.37 4.95
C ALA A 25 15.93 -4.88 5.20
N CYS A 26 15.63 -5.72 4.20
CA CYS A 26 15.53 -7.15 4.45
C CYS A 26 16.92 -7.81 4.61
N ARG A 27 17.09 -8.61 5.66
CA ARG A 27 18.32 -9.40 5.88
C ARG A 27 18.43 -10.63 4.98
N ARG A 28 17.36 -11.06 4.31
CA ARG A 28 17.39 -12.22 3.40
C ARG A 28 17.84 -11.81 1.99
N ARG A 29 18.86 -12.50 1.46
CA ARG A 29 19.48 -12.22 0.17
C ARG A 29 18.48 -12.30 -0.99
N ASP A 30 17.62 -13.31 -1.02
CA ASP A 30 16.66 -13.50 -2.11
C ASP A 30 15.60 -12.39 -2.15
N CYS A 31 15.13 -11.96 -0.97
CA CYS A 31 14.19 -10.84 -0.87
C CYS A 31 14.81 -9.53 -1.41
N ARG A 32 16.09 -9.27 -1.07
CA ARG A 32 16.80 -8.08 -1.57
C ARG A 32 16.96 -8.06 -3.08
N ARG A 33 17.28 -9.22 -3.67
CA ARG A 33 17.51 -9.36 -5.12
C ARG A 33 16.24 -9.22 -5.95
N ARG A 34 15.10 -9.67 -5.41
CA ARG A 34 13.83 -9.68 -6.14
C ARG A 34 12.92 -8.49 -5.80
N ASN A 35 13.32 -7.65 -4.85
CA ASN A 35 12.46 -6.66 -4.20
C ASN A 35 11.09 -7.25 -3.80
N THR A 36 11.10 -8.42 -3.18
CA THR A 36 9.86 -9.14 -2.80
C THR A 36 10.06 -9.84 -1.47
N CYS A 37 9.15 -9.64 -0.50
CA CYS A 37 9.24 -10.29 0.80
C CYS A 37 8.32 -11.50 0.88
N TYR A 38 8.85 -12.69 0.64
CA TYR A 38 8.09 -13.94 0.72
C TYR A 38 7.90 -14.49 2.15
N TRP A 39 8.50 -13.83 3.15
CA TRP A 39 8.56 -14.33 4.52
C TRP A 39 7.77 -13.42 5.45
N HIS A 40 6.78 -13.99 6.15
CA HIS A 40 5.98 -13.31 7.14
C HIS A 40 6.05 -14.02 8.49
N PHE A 41 5.93 -13.28 9.58
CA PHE A 41 5.87 -13.87 10.92
C PHE A 41 4.50 -14.52 11.15
N LYS A 42 4.48 -15.73 11.72
CA LYS A 42 3.22 -16.44 11.98
C LYS A 42 2.34 -15.72 13.02
N SER A 43 2.96 -15.05 13.98
CA SER A 43 2.31 -14.39 15.12
C SER A 43 1.52 -13.15 14.73
N ASN A 44 2.13 -12.23 13.97
CA ASN A 44 1.52 -10.94 13.63
C ASN A 44 1.29 -10.75 12.12
N LYS A 45 1.61 -11.76 11.29
CA LYS A 45 1.41 -11.77 9.84
C LYS A 45 2.21 -10.71 9.07
N GLU A 46 3.14 -10.02 9.73
CA GLU A 46 3.96 -8.97 9.12
C GLU A 46 5.08 -9.52 8.23
N PRO A 47 5.39 -8.86 7.10
CA PRO A 47 6.59 -9.12 6.32
C PRO A 47 7.86 -8.98 7.17
N CYS A 48 8.82 -9.90 6.99
CA CYS A 48 9.99 -9.95 7.84
C CYS A 48 10.90 -8.72 7.72
N CYS A 49 10.84 -7.99 6.59
CA CYS A 49 11.57 -6.74 6.40
C CYS A 49 11.16 -5.65 7.38
N LEU A 50 9.91 -5.66 7.89
CA LEU A 50 9.43 -4.65 8.82
C LEU A 50 10.17 -4.66 10.17
N ARG A 51 10.71 -5.81 10.58
CA ARG A 51 11.47 -5.95 11.83
C ARG A 51 12.81 -5.21 11.82
N ASN A 52 13.31 -4.84 10.65
CA ASN A 52 14.61 -4.16 10.51
C ASN A 52 14.47 -2.65 10.30
N LEU A 53 13.24 -2.11 10.37
CA LEU A 53 12.99 -0.69 10.20
C LEU A 53 13.27 0.08 11.49
N THR A 54 13.70 1.33 11.35
CA THR A 54 13.63 2.29 12.47
C THR A 54 12.17 2.64 12.79
N ALA A 55 11.95 3.32 13.91
CA ALA A 55 10.60 3.77 14.27
C ALA A 55 9.99 4.72 13.22
N GLU A 56 10.80 5.59 12.63
CA GLU A 56 10.38 6.54 11.60
C GLU A 56 10.01 5.82 10.29
N GLN A 57 10.87 4.89 9.85
CA GLN A 57 10.60 4.07 8.66
C GLN A 57 9.35 3.22 8.84
N ARG A 58 9.14 2.69 10.06
CA ARG A 58 7.93 1.92 10.38
C ARG A 58 6.67 2.79 10.33
N LYS A 59 6.72 4.03 10.83
CA LYS A 59 5.60 4.97 10.73
C LYS A 59 5.25 5.27 9.27
N LEU A 60 6.25 5.47 8.41
CA LEU A 60 6.01 5.68 6.98
C LEU A 60 5.33 4.46 6.33
N PHE A 61 5.80 3.25 6.64
CA PHE A 61 5.14 2.02 6.20
C PHE A 61 3.67 1.97 6.68
N ASP A 62 3.43 2.23 7.96
CA ASP A 62 2.07 2.16 8.53
C ASP A 62 1.12 3.16 7.86
N VAL A 63 1.58 4.38 7.55
CA VAL A 63 0.78 5.39 6.83
C VAL A 63 0.37 4.89 5.44
N VAL A 64 1.34 4.39 4.65
CA VAL A 64 1.06 3.89 3.29
C VAL A 64 0.19 2.64 3.33
N TYR A 65 0.41 1.75 4.30
CA TYR A 65 -0.38 0.54 4.48
C TYR A 65 -1.84 0.86 4.81
N GLU A 66 -2.09 1.79 5.73
CA GLU A 66 -3.47 2.16 6.09
C GLU A 66 -4.20 2.83 4.93
N GLU A 67 -3.53 3.69 4.16
CA GLU A 67 -4.11 4.27 2.94
C GLU A 67 -4.42 3.20 1.89
N ALA A 68 -3.51 2.24 1.66
CA ALA A 68 -3.76 1.14 0.74
C ALA A 68 -4.93 0.25 1.22
N ARG A 69 -5.04 0.01 2.53
CA ARG A 69 -6.14 -0.74 3.14
C ARG A 69 -7.46 0.00 2.96
N PHE A 70 -7.45 1.31 3.13
CA PHE A 70 -8.61 2.14 2.91
C PHE A 70 -9.01 2.13 1.43
N ALA A 71 -8.05 2.24 0.50
CA ALA A 71 -8.30 2.14 -0.93
C ALA A 71 -8.87 0.77 -1.36
N GLU A 72 -8.39 -0.32 -0.77
CA GLU A 72 -8.89 -1.68 -1.03
C GLU A 72 -10.37 -1.84 -0.64
N GLY A 73 -10.80 -1.18 0.45
CA GLY A 73 -12.16 -1.27 0.98
C GLY A 73 -13.13 -0.23 0.41
N PHE A 74 -12.68 0.99 0.12
CA PHE A 74 -13.56 2.15 -0.02
C PHE A 74 -13.39 2.97 -1.30
N PHE A 75 -12.33 2.79 -2.09
CA PHE A 75 -12.05 3.66 -3.26
C PHE A 75 -13.21 3.76 -4.28
N GLY A 76 -14.10 2.77 -4.32
CA GLY A 76 -15.30 2.77 -5.16
C GLY A 76 -16.53 3.47 -4.57
N SER A 77 -16.71 3.43 -3.24
CA SER A 77 -17.83 4.08 -2.54
C SER A 77 -17.50 5.53 -2.17
N ASP A 78 -16.24 5.77 -1.80
CA ASP A 78 -15.75 7.02 -1.22
C ASP A 78 -14.59 7.58 -2.05
N SER A 79 -14.75 7.59 -3.37
CA SER A 79 -13.69 8.01 -4.31
C SER A 79 -13.19 9.43 -4.05
N HIS A 80 -14.05 10.30 -3.51
CA HIS A 80 -13.71 11.69 -3.17
C HIS A 80 -12.54 11.82 -2.19
N LEU A 81 -12.33 10.82 -1.32
CA LEU A 81 -11.19 10.80 -0.39
C LEU A 81 -9.84 10.67 -1.12
N PHE A 82 -9.87 10.24 -2.38
CA PHE A 82 -8.72 10.00 -3.23
C PHE A 82 -8.61 11.01 -4.39
N ASP A 83 -9.44 12.06 -4.42
CA ASP A 83 -9.47 13.05 -5.50
C ASP A 83 -8.44 14.19 -5.34
N ALA A 84 -7.44 14.01 -4.47
CA ALA A 84 -6.33 14.96 -4.32
C ALA A 84 -5.63 15.21 -5.68
N ARG A 85 -5.49 16.49 -6.05
CA ARG A 85 -5.03 16.91 -7.38
C ARG A 85 -3.52 17.10 -7.50
N ASP A 86 -2.85 17.40 -6.39
CA ASP A 86 -1.42 17.71 -6.34
C ASP A 86 -0.78 17.33 -5.00
N GLY A 87 0.55 17.44 -4.98
CA GLY A 87 1.38 17.31 -3.79
C GLY A 87 1.46 15.90 -3.17
N GLY A 88 1.93 15.86 -1.93
CA GLY A 88 2.17 14.60 -1.21
C GLY A 88 0.90 13.76 -1.00
N ARG A 89 -0.27 14.40 -0.84
CA ARG A 89 -1.54 13.70 -0.67
C ARG A 89 -1.95 12.97 -1.94
N ARG A 90 -1.73 13.57 -3.10
CA ARG A 90 -1.95 12.90 -4.38
C ARG A 90 -1.00 11.72 -4.56
N MET A 91 0.29 11.91 -4.30
CA MET A 91 1.29 10.84 -4.43
C MET A 91 0.94 9.64 -3.53
N LEU A 92 0.53 9.91 -2.29
CA LEU A 92 0.10 8.88 -1.35
C LEU A 92 -1.16 8.14 -1.84
N ALA A 93 -2.16 8.87 -2.35
CA ALA A 93 -3.36 8.27 -2.92
C ALA A 93 -3.05 7.41 -4.16
N ASP A 94 -2.20 7.89 -5.08
CA ASP A 94 -1.77 7.15 -6.27
C ASP A 94 -1.06 5.84 -5.88
N MET A 95 -0.15 5.92 -4.91
CA MET A 95 0.55 4.76 -4.37
C MET A 95 -0.40 3.75 -3.71
N ALA A 96 -1.32 4.23 -2.87
CA ALA A 96 -2.31 3.42 -2.17
C ALA A 96 -3.24 2.69 -3.15
N ILE A 97 -3.72 3.38 -4.18
CA ILE A 97 -4.56 2.81 -5.25
C ILE A 97 -3.78 1.74 -6.01
N GLU A 98 -2.50 1.98 -6.34
CA GLU A 98 -1.68 1.01 -7.07
C GLU A 98 -1.41 -0.27 -6.23
N ILE A 99 -1.15 -0.11 -4.94
CA ILE A 99 -1.02 -1.24 -4.01
C ILE A 99 -2.34 -2.01 -3.95
N ALA A 100 -3.46 -1.32 -3.69
CA ALA A 100 -4.79 -1.94 -3.60
C ALA A 100 -5.23 -2.61 -4.90
N ARG A 101 -4.83 -2.06 -6.07
CA ARG A 101 -5.12 -2.60 -7.41
C ARG A 101 -4.65 -4.03 -7.59
N THR A 102 -3.57 -4.42 -6.92
CA THR A 102 -3.04 -5.77 -7.08
C THR A 102 -3.78 -6.78 -6.19
N SER A 103 -4.63 -6.31 -5.26
CA SER A 103 -5.29 -7.15 -4.25
C SER A 103 -6.41 -7.98 -4.85
N PRO A 104 -6.48 -9.30 -4.61
CA PRO A 104 -7.64 -10.10 -4.97
C PRO A 104 -8.86 -9.84 -4.07
N HIS A 105 -8.70 -9.08 -2.98
CA HIS A 105 -9.74 -8.87 -1.96
C HIS A 105 -10.37 -7.46 -2.02
N ARG A 106 -10.27 -6.77 -3.16
CA ARG A 106 -10.91 -5.46 -3.34
C ARG A 106 -12.42 -5.56 -3.16
N TRP A 107 -12.98 -4.62 -2.40
CA TRP A 107 -14.43 -4.51 -2.28
C TRP A 107 -15.05 -4.12 -3.63
N ARG A 108 -16.01 -4.92 -4.09
CA ARG A 108 -16.73 -4.74 -5.36
C ARG A 108 -15.80 -4.32 -6.52
N PRO A 109 -14.99 -5.25 -7.06
CA PRO A 109 -13.94 -4.95 -8.05
C PRO A 109 -14.42 -4.11 -9.24
N GLU A 110 -15.64 -4.35 -9.73
CA GLU A 110 -16.23 -3.59 -10.84
C GLU A 110 -16.40 -2.10 -10.53
N ILE A 111 -16.91 -1.77 -9.33
CA ILE A 111 -17.04 -0.38 -8.87
C ILE A 111 -15.66 0.22 -8.65
N TRP A 112 -14.75 -0.54 -8.04
CA TRP A 112 -13.38 -0.12 -7.81
C TRP A 112 -12.68 0.26 -9.12
N ASP A 113 -12.77 -0.59 -10.15
CA ASP A 113 -12.18 -0.35 -11.46
C ASP A 113 -12.88 0.78 -12.22
N ALA A 114 -14.19 0.98 -12.03
CA ALA A 114 -14.92 2.12 -12.57
C ALA A 114 -14.46 3.44 -11.93
N ALA A 115 -14.29 3.49 -10.60
CA ALA A 115 -13.77 4.64 -9.87
C ALA A 115 -12.34 4.96 -10.30
N ARG A 116 -11.48 3.93 -10.44
CA ARG A 116 -10.11 4.10 -10.96
C ARG A 116 -10.09 4.75 -12.34
N ARG A 117 -10.90 4.20 -13.26
CA ARG A 117 -11.00 4.71 -14.64
C ARG A 117 -11.55 6.14 -14.68
N ARG A 118 -12.51 6.47 -13.81
CA ARG A 118 -13.04 7.84 -13.69
C ARG A 118 -11.96 8.79 -13.20
N ARG A 119 -11.28 8.44 -12.12
CA ARG A 119 -10.21 9.24 -11.54
C ARG A 119 -9.08 9.51 -12.55
N ALA A 120 -8.68 8.49 -13.31
CA ALA A 120 -7.67 8.62 -14.36
C ALA A 120 -8.08 9.55 -15.53
N LYS A 121 -9.38 9.76 -15.75
CA LYS A 121 -9.90 10.72 -16.73
C LYS A 121 -10.03 12.14 -16.17
N THR A 122 -10.30 12.26 -14.88
CA THR A 122 -10.63 13.53 -14.22
C THR A 122 -9.39 14.25 -13.68
N LEU A 123 -8.41 13.51 -13.17
CA LEU A 123 -7.20 14.10 -12.62
C LEU A 123 -6.14 14.27 -13.73
N PRO A 124 -5.45 15.42 -13.79
CA PRO A 124 -4.32 15.60 -14.70
C PRO A 124 -3.25 14.52 -14.40
N PRO A 125 -2.33 14.19 -15.32
CA PRO A 125 -1.19 13.35 -14.99
C PRO A 125 -0.43 13.90 -13.77
N ALA A 126 0.26 13.05 -13.01
CA ALA A 126 1.09 13.54 -11.91
C ALA A 126 2.20 14.36 -12.54
N GLU A 127 2.30 15.64 -12.20
CA GLU A 127 3.39 16.46 -12.72
C GLU A 127 4.71 15.81 -12.29
N GLY A 128 5.53 15.47 -13.28
CA GLY A 128 6.85 14.91 -13.06
C GLY A 128 7.70 15.95 -12.35
N GLY A 129 8.22 15.58 -11.18
CA GLY A 129 9.38 16.26 -10.59
C GLY A 129 10.65 15.96 -11.37
#